data_AF-A0A1M5QQM3-F1
#
_entry.id   AF-A0A1M5QQM3-F1
#
_cell.length_a   1.000
_cell.length_b   1.000
_cell.length_c   1.000
_cell.angle_alpha   90.00
_cell.angle_beta   90.00
_cell.angle_gamma   90.00
#
_symmetry.space_group_name_H-M   'P 1'
#
loop_
_entity.id
_entity.type
_entity.pdbx_description
1 polymer ?
#
loop_
_entity_poly.entity_id
_entity_poly.type
_entity_poly.pdbx_seq_one_letter_code
_entity_poly.pdbx_strand_id
1 'polypeptide(L)' 'MYIAFPADEKVKARLDAVCKSLNISLEEWFETALIESEHGVLTSLLSSNSEDQSGWKWDANLCRFVRSNEAE' A
#
# COMPACT_ATOMS: atom_id res chain seq x y z
N MET A 1 -3.11 11.90 -10.28
CA MET A 1 -1.80 11.81 -9.58
C MET A 1 -0.67 12.01 -10.61
N TYR A 2 0.37 12.83 -10.35
CA TYR A 2 1.53 12.94 -11.26
C TYR A 2 2.63 12.01 -10.78
N ILE A 3 2.82 10.88 -11.48
CA ILE A 3 3.88 9.92 -11.19
C ILE A 3 5.11 10.31 -12.01
N ALA A 4 6.10 10.92 -11.36
CA ALA A 4 7.40 11.15 -11.96
C ALA A 4 8.27 9.91 -11.77
N PHE A 5 8.44 9.10 -12.82
CA PHE A 5 9.42 8.02 -12.82
C PHE A 5 10.84 8.60 -12.81
N PRO A 6 11.73 8.16 -11.89
CA PRO A 6 13.13 8.52 -11.98
C PRO A 6 13.76 7.81 -13.19
N ALA A 7 13.77 8.53 -14.32
CA ALA A 7 14.78 8.55 -15.38
C ALA A 7 15.19 7.26 -16.16
N ASP A 8 14.65 6.06 -15.93
CA ASP A 8 14.98 4.88 -16.75
C ASP A 8 13.78 4.37 -17.57
N GLU A 9 13.79 4.61 -18.88
CA GLU A 9 12.77 4.13 -19.82
C GLU A 9 12.61 2.60 -19.79
N LYS A 10 13.67 1.85 -19.49
CA LYS A 10 13.58 0.38 -19.39
C LYS A 10 12.77 -0.05 -18.17
N VAL A 11 12.88 0.68 -17.06
CA VAL A 11 12.11 0.40 -15.85
C VAL A 11 10.63 0.70 -16.11
N LYS A 12 10.33 1.81 -16.78
CA LYS A 12 8.96 2.14 -17.19
C LYS A 12 8.37 1.07 -18.11
N ALA A 13 9.12 0.62 -19.13
CA ALA A 13 8.66 -0.42 -20.05
C ALA A 13 8.41 -1.77 -19.35
N ARG A 14 9.25 -2.14 -18.39
CA ARG A 14 9.05 -3.34 -17.56
C ARG A 14 7.80 -3.24 -16.71
N LEU A 15 7.57 -2.09 -16.07
CA LEU A 15 6.37 -1.90 -15.27
C LEU A 15 5.10 -1.91 -16.13
N ASP A 16 5.13 -1.24 -17.29
CA ASP A 16 4.01 -1.23 -18.22
C ASP A 16 3.66 -2.65 -18.71
N ALA A 17 4.67 -3.49 -18.97
CA ALA A 17 4.46 -4.90 -19.31
C ALA A 17 3.83 -5.69 -18.15
N VAL A 18 4.24 -5.43 -16.90
CA VAL A 18 3.64 -6.06 -15.72
C VAL A 18 2.18 -5.63 -15.55
N CYS A 19 1.88 -4.33 -15.61
CA CYS A 19 0.53 -3.80 -15.55
C CYS A 19 -0.37 -4.42 -16.62
N LYS A 20 0.11 -4.50 -17.87
CA LYS A 20 -0.59 -5.18 -18.97
C LYS A 20 -0.84 -6.66 -18.70
N SER A 21 0.14 -7.39 -18.15
CA SER A 21 -0.01 -8.82 -17.85
C SER A 21 -1.05 -9.10 -16.77
N LEU A 22 -1.26 -8.14 -15.87
CA LEU A 22 -2.23 -8.21 -14.77
C LEU A 22 -3.57 -7.56 -15.12
N ASN A 23 -3.70 -6.97 -16.33
CA ASN A 23 -4.86 -6.21 -16.78
C ASN A 23 -5.24 -5.08 -15.81
N ILE A 24 -4.24 -4.38 -15.28
CA ILE A 24 -4.40 -3.19 -14.41
C ILE A 24 -3.73 -1.98 -15.04
N SER A 25 -4.21 -0.80 -14.69
CA SER A 25 -3.58 0.47 -15.02
C SER A 25 -2.34 0.71 -14.14
N LEU A 26 -1.48 1.63 -14.60
CA LEU A 26 -0.38 2.12 -13.77
C LEU A 26 -0.89 2.78 -12.48
N GLU A 27 -2.00 3.49 -12.54
CA GLU A 27 -2.60 4.15 -11.38
C GLU A 27 -3.01 3.12 -10.32
N GLU A 28 -3.75 2.07 -10.70
CA GLU A 28 -4.14 0.98 -9.79
C GLU A 28 -2.91 0.28 -9.18
N TRP A 29 -1.84 0.09 -9.97
CA TRP A 29 -0.60 -0.48 -9.44
C TRP A 29 0.04 0.42 -8.38
N PHE A 30 0.06 1.74 -8.61
CA PHE A 30 0.61 2.70 -7.65
C PHE A 30 -0.21 2.80 -6.38
N GLU A 31 -1.54 2.82 -6.49
CA GLU A 31 -2.43 2.81 -5.34
C GLU A 31 -2.22 1.54 -4.49
N THR A 32 -2.16 0.37 -5.15
CA THR A 32 -1.87 -0.90 -4.48
C THR A 32 -0.51 -0.88 -3.79
N ALA A 33 0.53 -0.41 -4.48
CA ALA A 33 1.88 -0.34 -3.92
C ALA A 33 1.97 0.63 -2.73
N LEU A 34 1.22 1.74 -2.77
CA LEU A 34 1.15 2.71 -1.68
C LEU A 34 0.48 2.09 -0.45
N ILE A 35 -0.65 1.41 -0.65
CA ILE A 35 -1.38 0.69 0.40
C ILE A 35 -0.50 -0.36 1.07
N GLU A 36 0.19 -1.19 0.28
CA GLU A 36 1.08 -2.24 0.80
C GLU A 36 2.28 -1.63 1.56
N SER A 37 2.83 -0.53 1.06
CA SER A 37 3.91 0.19 1.75
C SER A 37 3.43 0.78 3.08
N GLU A 38 2.25 1.40 3.10
CA GLU A 38 1.64 1.92 4.33
C GLU A 38 1.38 0.79 5.33
N HIS A 39 0.84 -0.35 4.86
CA HIS A 39 0.62 -1.53 5.68
C HIS A 39 1.91 -2.03 6.34
N GLY A 40 3.00 -2.15 5.56
CA GLY A 40 4.30 -2.58 6.07
C GLY A 40 4.89 -1.62 7.11
N VAL A 41 4.84 -0.31 6.86
CA VAL A 41 5.34 0.71 7.79
C VAL A 41 4.55 0.70 9.09
N LEU A 42 3.22 0.71 9.02
CA LEU A 42 2.36 0.73 10.21
C LEU A 42 2.46 -0.57 11.00
N THR A 43 2.56 -1.72 10.33
CA THR A 43 2.81 -3.01 11.00
C THR A 43 4.14 -3.01 11.76
N SER A 44 5.20 -2.47 11.18
CA SER A 44 6.51 -2.34 11.83
C SER A 44 6.43 -1.42 13.06
N LEU A 45 5.71 -0.31 12.96
CA LEU A 45 5.52 0.64 14.07
C LEU A 45 4.70 0.04 15.22
N LEU A 46 3.57 -0.61 14.91
CA LEU A 46 2.71 -1.24 15.91
C LEU A 46 3.37 -2.46 16.56
N SER A 47 4.16 -3.24 15.82
CA SER A 47 4.92 -4.36 16.40
C SER A 47 6.05 -3.88 17.32
N SER A 48 6.65 -2.72 17.03
CA SER A 48 7.72 -2.14 17.85
C SER A 48 7.23 -1.45 19.12
N ASN A 49 6.00 -0.91 19.13
CA ASN A 49 5.37 -0.28 20.30
C ASN A 49 4.33 -1.23 20.94
N SER A 50 4.79 -2.10 21.83
CA SER A 50 3.96 -3.13 22.49
C SER A 50 2.82 -2.60 23.36
N GLU A 51 2.84 -1.32 23.75
CA GLU A 51 1.82 -0.71 24.62
C GLU A 51 0.54 -0.28 23.86
N ASP A 52 0.63 -0.01 22.55
CA ASP A 52 -0.48 0.53 21.74
C ASP A 52 -1.14 -0.50 20.80
N GLN A 53 -0.72 -1.78 20.87
CA GLN A 53 -1.19 -2.85 19.97
C GLN A 53 -2.69 -3.18 20.09
N SER A 54 -3.35 -2.81 21.19
CA SER A 54 -4.76 -3.14 21.41
C SER A 54 -5.73 -2.30 20.57
N GLY A 55 -5.27 -1.15 20.07
CA GLY A 55 -6.15 -0.13 19.52
C GLY A 55 -6.36 -0.18 18.00
N TRP A 56 -5.47 -0.81 17.23
CA TRP A 56 -5.47 -0.72 15.76
C TRP A 56 -5.55 -2.09 15.10
N LYS A 57 -6.43 -2.24 14.11
CA LYS A 57 -6.57 -3.45 13.28
C LYS A 57 -6.50 -3.10 11.81
N TRP A 58 -5.93 -3.97 10.99
CA TRP A 58 -6.01 -3.85 9.54
C TRP A 58 -7.40 -4.23 9.05
N ASP A 59 -8.05 -3.35 8.30
CA ASP A 59 -9.28 -3.65 7.57
C ASP A 59 -8.93 -3.97 6.12
N ALA A 60 -9.05 -5.24 5.74
CA ALA A 60 -8.74 -5.72 4.40
C ALA A 60 -9.76 -5.26 3.33
N ASN A 61 -10.97 -4.87 3.73
CA ASN A 61 -11.97 -4.35 2.79
C ASN A 61 -11.72 -2.88 2.47
N LEU A 62 -11.23 -2.12 3.45
CA LEU A 62 -10.92 -0.70 3.31
C LEU A 62 -9.44 -0.43 2.99
N CYS A 63 -8.60 -1.47 3.00
CA CYS A 63 -7.17 -1.39 2.78
C CYS A 63 -6.48 -0.33 3.67
N ARG A 64 -6.86 -0.29 4.96
CA ARG A 64 -6.32 0.69 5.93
C ARG A 64 -6.38 0.18 7.36
N PHE A 65 -5.55 0.75 8.24
CA PHE A 65 -5.69 0.54 9.68
C PHE A 65 -6.87 1.34 10.24
N VAL A 66 -7.69 0.69 11.05
CA VAL A 66 -8.84 1.29 11.74
C VAL A 66 -8.72 1.05 13.24
N ARG A 67 -9.29 1.94 14.06
CA ARG A 67 -9.33 1.73 15.51
C ARG A 67 -10.34 0.65 15.87
N SER A 68 -9.96 -0.26 16.75
CA SER A 68 -10.81 -1.33 17.27
C SER A 68 -12.10 -0.80 17.92
N ASN A 69 -12.06 0.41 18.49
CA ASN A 69 -13.20 1.05 19.15
C ASN A 69 -14.17 1.78 18.19
N GLU A 70 -13.85 1.89 16.90
CA GLU A 70 -14.72 2.50 15.88
C GLU A 70 -15.44 1.45 15.02
N ALA A 71 -15.30 0.17 15.37
CA ALA A 71 -15.88 -0.96 14.63
C ALA A 71 -17.05 -1.62 15.37
N GLU A 72 -17.83 -0.83 16.11
CA GLU A 72 -19.09 -1.22 16.74
C GLU A 72 -20.29 -0.69 15.93
#